data_AF-A0A9P5R010-F1
#
_entry.id   AF-A0A9P5R010-F1
#
_cell.length_a   1.000
_cell.length_b   1.000
_cell.length_c   1.000
_cell.angle_alpha   90.00
_cell.angle_beta   90.00
_cell.angle_gamma   90.00
#
_symmetry.space_group_name_H-M   'P 1'
#
loop_
_entity.id
_entity.type
_entity.pdbx_description
1 polymer ?
#
loop_
_entity_poly.entity_id
_entity_poly.type
_entity_poly.pdbx_seq_one_letter_code
_entity_poly.pdbx_strand_id
1 'polypeptide(L)' 'MPQQPTTGSNKQAQQGSTQNSGGTKMTPESAARIQSAADRNPQSATATGGFKERAQSSAAKNTSGKK' A
#
# COMPACT_ATOMS: atom_id res chain seq x y z
N MET A 1 27.01 24.38 -19.79
CA MET A 1 26.55 23.38 -18.81
C MET A 1 25.51 22.49 -19.50
N PRO A 2 25.80 21.21 -19.81
CA PRO A 2 24.79 20.32 -20.37
C PRO A 2 23.83 19.90 -19.25
N GLN A 3 22.53 20.11 -19.51
CA GLN A 3 21.44 19.73 -18.62
C GLN A 3 21.22 18.21 -18.74
N GLN A 4 21.29 17.48 -17.63
CA GLN A 4 21.00 16.05 -17.62
C GLN A 4 19.51 15.80 -17.80
N PRO A 5 19.08 14.87 -18.68
CA PRO A 5 17.71 14.41 -18.72
C PRO A 5 17.44 13.57 -17.46
N THR A 6 16.46 13.98 -16.66
CA THR A 6 15.91 13.15 -15.59
C THR A 6 15.20 11.96 -16.23
N THR A 7 15.88 10.82 -16.23
CA THR A 7 15.30 9.56 -16.74
C THR A 7 14.13 9.19 -15.83
N GLY A 8 12.93 9.16 -16.41
CA GLY A 8 11.70 8.81 -15.71
C GLY A 8 11.56 7.32 -15.41
N SER A 9 10.41 7.03 -14.80
CA SER A 9 9.76 5.71 -14.71
C SER A 9 10.34 4.71 -13.70
N ASN A 10 9.80 4.77 -12.47
CA ASN A 10 9.46 3.56 -11.72
C ASN A 10 7.96 3.58 -11.38
N LYS A 11 7.11 3.43 -12.41
CA LYS A 11 5.76 2.87 -12.20
C LYS A 11 5.94 1.38 -11.95
N GLN A 12 6.12 1.01 -10.68
CA GLN A 12 6.09 -0.39 -10.30
C GLN A 12 4.63 -0.87 -10.40
N ALA A 13 4.30 -1.40 -11.57
CA ALA A 13 3.09 -2.16 -11.80
C ALA A 13 3.23 -3.53 -11.12
N GLN A 14 2.54 -3.72 -10.00
CA GLN A 14 2.18 -5.02 -9.41
C GLN A 14 0.91 -4.73 -8.58
N GLN A 15 -0.26 -5.34 -8.73
CA GLN A 15 -0.73 -6.56 -9.39
C GLN A 15 -2.27 -6.46 -9.49
N GLY A 16 -2.86 -7.16 -10.47
CA GLY A 16 -4.13 -7.85 -10.24
C GLY A 16 -5.42 -7.08 -10.55
N SER A 17 -5.98 -7.38 -11.72
CA SER A 17 -7.37 -7.21 -12.11
C SER A 17 -8.38 -7.53 -10.99
N THR A 18 -9.15 -6.54 -10.54
CA THR A 18 -10.63 -6.52 -10.42
C THR A 18 -11.02 -5.14 -9.91
N GLN A 19 -11.29 -4.20 -10.83
CA GLN A 19 -11.98 -2.97 -10.47
C GLN A 19 -13.44 -3.32 -10.17
N ASN A 20 -13.74 -3.73 -8.94
CA ASN A 20 -15.09 -3.65 -8.44
C ASN A 20 -15.31 -2.21 -7.95
N SER A 21 -16.15 -1.48 -8.67
CA SER A 21 -16.58 -0.12 -8.39
C SER A 21 -17.30 -0.06 -7.04
N GLY A 22 -16.51 0.10 -5.98
CA GLY A 22 -16.95 0.26 -4.61
C GLY A 22 -15.71 0.24 -3.73
N GLY A 23 -15.18 1.43 -3.42
CA GLY A 23 -13.87 1.61 -2.79
C GLY A 23 -13.60 0.57 -1.71
N THR A 24 -12.71 -0.38 -2.02
CA THR A 24 -12.50 -1.55 -1.18
C THR A 24 -12.02 -1.08 0.19
N LYS A 25 -12.90 -1.20 1.19
CA LYS A 25 -12.56 -0.87 2.58
C LYS A 25 -11.34 -1.68 2.98
N MET A 26 -10.35 -1.03 3.58
CA MET A 26 -9.18 -1.71 4.14
C MET A 26 -9.65 -2.77 5.15
N THR A 27 -9.37 -4.04 4.87
CA THR A 27 -9.71 -5.17 5.75
C THR A 27 -8.48 -5.61 6.57
N PRO A 28 -8.66 -6.32 7.69
CA PRO A 28 -7.54 -6.86 8.46
C PRO A 28 -6.63 -7.77 7.63
N GLU A 29 -7.22 -8.56 6.74
CA GLU A 29 -6.46 -9.47 5.85
C GLU A 29 -5.59 -8.70 4.85
N SER A 30 -6.12 -7.61 4.26
CA SER A 30 -5.33 -6.72 3.40
C SER A 30 -4.23 -5.99 4.19
N ALA A 31 -4.51 -5.56 5.42
CA ALA A 31 -3.49 -4.97 6.29
C ALA A 31 -2.38 -5.97 6.66
N ALA A 32 -2.70 -7.24 6.87
CA ALA A 32 -1.72 -8.30 7.09
C ALA A 32 -0.85 -8.55 5.85
N ARG A 33 -1.42 -8.51 4.65
CA ARG A 33 -0.64 -8.59 3.38
C ARG A 33 0.34 -7.43 3.25
N ILE A 34 -0.10 -6.21 3.59
CA ILE A 34 0.74 -5.00 3.58
C ILE A 34 1.89 -5.13 4.57
N GLN A 35 1.61 -5.61 5.78
CA GLN A 35 2.63 -5.89 6.78
C GLN A 35 3.64 -6.92 6.26
N SER A 36 3.18 -8.05 5.73
CA SER A 36 4.08 -9.08 5.19
C SER A 36 4.95 -8.55 4.04
N ALA A 37 4.41 -7.68 3.18
CA ALA A 37 5.18 -7.05 2.13
C ALA A 37 6.25 -6.09 2.67
N ALA A 38 5.92 -5.30 3.69
CA ALA A 38 6.87 -4.44 4.38
C ALA A 38 7.98 -5.24 5.07
N ASP A 39 7.62 -6.33 5.75
CA ASP A 39 8.59 -7.18 6.46
C ASP A 39 9.51 -7.94 5.47
N ARG A 40 9.01 -8.30 4.28
CA ARG A 40 9.81 -8.92 3.20
C ARG A 40 10.79 -7.95 2.54
N ASN A 41 10.44 -6.67 2.43
CA ASN A 41 11.33 -5.65 1.88
C ASN A 41 11.33 -4.39 2.77
N PRO A 42 12.26 -4.34 3.74
CA PRO A 42 12.31 -3.23 4.71
C PRO A 42 12.74 -1.90 4.09
N GLN A 43 13.30 -1.89 2.87
CA GLN A 43 13.63 -0.65 2.15
C GLN A 43 12.52 -0.17 1.21
N SER A 44 11.42 -0.92 1.11
CA SER A 44 10.27 -0.53 0.30
C SER A 44 9.56 0.69 0.89
N ALA A 45 8.92 1.48 0.03
CA ALA A 45 8.10 2.62 0.45
C ALA A 45 6.96 2.22 1.41
N THR A 46 6.48 0.98 1.31
CA THR A 46 5.47 0.40 2.21
C THR A 46 5.99 0.25 3.64
N ALA A 47 7.27 -0.11 3.80
CA ALA A 47 7.92 -0.28 5.10
C ALA A 47 8.39 1.05 5.71
N THR A 48 8.88 1.98 4.89
CA THR A 48 9.50 3.23 5.36
C THR A 48 8.53 4.41 5.42
N GLY A 49 7.42 4.35 4.67
CA GLY A 49 6.54 5.50 4.43
C GLY A 49 5.32 5.63 5.37
N GLY A 50 5.25 4.87 6.46
CA GLY A 50 4.12 4.97 7.40
C GLY A 50 2.80 4.35 6.89
N PHE A 51 2.87 3.61 5.78
CA PHE A 51 1.68 3.04 5.14
C PHE A 51 1.11 1.84 5.92
N LYS A 52 1.97 1.05 6.58
CA LYS A 52 1.59 -0.08 7.44
C LYS A 52 0.66 0.37 8.57
N GLU A 53 1.02 1.44 9.25
CA GLU A 53 0.29 2.04 10.37
C GLU A 53 -1.06 2.57 9.89
N ARG A 54 -1.09 3.25 8.74
CA ARG A 54 -2.33 3.72 8.13
C ARG A 54 -3.25 2.56 7.75
N ALA A 55 -2.70 1.48 7.21
CA ALA A 55 -3.46 0.29 6.83
C ALA A 55 -4.06 -0.42 8.05
N GLN A 56 -3.27 -0.62 9.11
CA GLN A 56 -3.74 -1.19 10.37
C GLN A 56 -4.84 -0.32 11.01
N SER A 57 -4.64 0.99 11.10
CA SER A 57 -5.65 1.92 11.64
C SER A 57 -6.94 1.90 10.83
N SER A 58 -6.85 1.84 9.49
CA SER A 58 -8.01 1.80 8.61
C SER A 58 -8.75 0.46 8.73
N ALA A 59 -8.03 -0.66 8.81
CA ALA A 59 -8.60 -1.97 9.06
C ALA A 59 -9.35 -2.02 10.40
N ALA A 60 -8.71 -1.54 11.48
CA ALA A 60 -9.32 -1.48 12.81
C ALA A 60 -10.62 -0.66 12.81
N LYS A 61 -10.63 0.50 12.14
CA LYS A 61 -11.83 1.34 12.00
C LYS A 61 -12.94 0.65 11.21
N ASN A 62 -12.59 -0.05 10.13
CA ASN A 62 -13.56 -0.77 9.32
C ASN A 62 -14.12 -2.01 10.03
N THR A 63 -13.38 -2.61 10.96
CA THR A 63 -13.88 -3.68 11.83
C THR A 63 -14.70 -3.15 13.00
N SER A 64 -14.33 -2.00 13.58
CA SER A 64 -15.03 -1.40 14.73
C SER A 64 -16.34 -0.70 14.35
N GLY A 65 -16.48 -0.30 13.07
CA GLY A 65 -17.72 0.24 12.51
C GLY A 65 -18.76 -0.82 12.14
N LYS A 66 -18.48 -2.11 12.40
CA LYS A 66 -19.45 -3.20 12.29
C LYS A 66 -20.33 -3.21 13.56
N LYS A 67 -21.20 -2.22 13.70
CA LYS A 67 -22.30 -2.21 14.65
C LYS A 67 -23.62 -2.29 13.90
#